data_AF-A0A2E9BV49-F1
#
_entry.id   AF-A0A2E9BV49-F1
#
_cell.length_a   1.000
_cell.length_b   1.000
_cell.length_c   1.000
_cell.angle_alpha   90.00
_cell.angle_beta   90.00
_cell.angle_gamma   90.00
#
_symmetry.space_group_name_H-M   'P 1'
#
loop_
_entity.id
_entity.type
_entity.pdbx_description
1 polymer ?
#
loop_
_entity_poly.entity_id
_entity_poly.type
_entity_poly.pdbx_seq_one_letter_code
_entity_poly.pdbx_strand_id
1 'polypeptide(L)'
;MAGLRGGHHLQLLRARVPGRRKKLRGAARYVLGADTRVHDELDDELRTQCASLGLDPVRLVSSAAGSEEIRIFELWPEHQEAFEVFHACRTQWRVVAGPAGTWHQGLDFGAVDVAMRRLGIPRARQREVFLQLQVMEDEGISVLNA
;
A
#
# COMPACT_ATOMS: atom_id res chain seq x y z
N MET A 1 8.22 22.16 35.94
CA MET A 1 9.16 21.31 35.18
C MET A 1 8.96 19.87 35.64
N ALA A 2 8.80 18.82 34.86
CA ALA A 2 8.73 18.59 33.42
C ALA A 2 7.93 17.28 33.27
N GLY A 3 6.80 17.35 32.58
CA GLY A 3 6.02 16.18 32.16
C GLY A 3 6.39 15.78 30.72
N LEU A 4 5.97 14.58 30.33
CA LEU A 4 6.06 13.94 29.01
C LEU A 4 7.33 13.11 28.78
N ARG A 5 7.17 11.78 28.81
CA ARG A 5 7.86 10.80 27.94
C ARG A 5 7.40 9.38 28.32
N GLY A 6 6.51 8.79 27.54
CA GLY A 6 6.20 7.36 27.67
C GLY A 6 4.96 6.85 26.93
N GLY A 7 3.98 7.71 26.63
CA GLY A 7 2.68 7.27 26.10
C GLY A 7 2.59 7.08 24.58
N HIS A 8 3.53 7.59 23.78
CA HIS A 8 3.32 7.76 22.34
C HIS A 8 3.76 6.57 21.46
N HIS A 9 4.56 5.66 22.01
CA HIS A 9 5.05 4.47 21.30
C HIS A 9 4.00 3.35 21.25
N LEU A 10 3.01 3.34 22.17
CA LEU A 10 2.00 2.28 22.24
C LEU A 10 0.75 2.54 21.38
N GLN A 11 0.60 3.75 20.83
CA GLN A 11 -0.40 4.01 19.77
C GLN A 11 -0.04 3.33 18.43
N LEU A 12 1.19 2.81 18.29
CA LEU A 12 1.68 2.08 17.11
C LEU A 12 1.00 0.73 16.86
N LEU A 13 0.17 0.24 17.80
CA LEU A 13 -0.47 -1.08 17.71
C LEU A 13 -1.92 -1.06 17.22
N ARG A 14 -2.55 0.11 17.02
CA ARG A 14 -3.91 0.16 16.43
C ARG A 14 -3.96 -0.06 14.91
N ALA A 15 -2.79 -0.16 14.26
CA ALA A 15 -2.64 -0.64 12.88
C ALA A 15 -2.25 -2.14 12.78
N ARG A 16 -2.37 -2.91 13.88
CA ARG A 16 -2.13 -4.38 13.90
C ARG A 16 -3.38 -5.22 13.61
N VAL A 17 -4.37 -4.70 12.89
CA VAL A 17 -5.34 -5.60 12.24
C VAL A 17 -4.64 -6.16 10.98
N PRO A 18 -4.39 -7.48 10.88
CA PRO A 18 -3.60 -8.06 9.79
C PRO A 18 -4.04 -7.63 8.38
N GLY A 19 -5.34 -7.37 8.18
CA GLY A 19 -5.91 -6.93 6.90
C GLY A 19 -5.60 -5.47 6.49
N ARG A 20 -5.42 -4.54 7.43
CA ARG A 20 -5.23 -3.10 7.11
C ARG A 20 -3.95 -2.85 6.33
N ARG A 21 -2.85 -3.46 6.76
CA ARG A 21 -1.56 -3.38 6.06
C ARG A 21 -1.61 -4.05 4.70
N LYS A 22 -2.31 -5.18 4.56
CA LYS A 22 -2.49 -5.87 3.26
C LYS A 22 -3.16 -4.95 2.24
N LYS A 23 -4.20 -4.21 2.64
CA LYS A 23 -4.89 -3.25 1.76
C LYS A 23 -4.00 -2.08 1.33
N LEU A 24 -3.19 -1.50 2.23
CA LEU A 24 -2.23 -0.45 1.86
C LEU A 24 -1.16 -0.95 0.89
N ARG A 25 -0.61 -2.16 1.11
CA ARG A 25 0.37 -2.77 0.21
C ARG A 25 -0.24 -3.07 -1.17
N GLY A 26 -1.44 -3.66 -1.19
CA GLY A 26 -2.19 -3.87 -2.43
C GLY A 26 -2.43 -2.58 -3.20
N ALA A 27 -2.78 -1.49 -2.50
CA ALA A 27 -2.98 -0.18 -3.10
C ALA A 27 -1.67 0.40 -3.70
N ALA A 28 -0.54 0.21 -3.03
CA ALA A 28 0.77 0.61 -3.57
C ALA A 28 1.13 -0.16 -4.84
N ARG A 29 0.93 -1.49 -4.85
CA ARG A 29 1.12 -2.33 -6.05
C ARG A 29 0.25 -1.88 -7.21
N TYR A 30 -1.03 -1.64 -6.93
CA TYR A 30 -1.99 -1.14 -7.90
C TYR A 30 -1.53 0.18 -8.54
N VAL A 31 -1.11 1.16 -7.74
CA VAL A 31 -0.65 2.47 -8.23
C VAL A 31 0.62 2.37 -9.08
N LEU A 32 1.53 1.47 -8.70
CA LEU A 32 2.81 1.29 -9.39
C LEU A 32 2.73 0.35 -10.60
N GLY A 33 1.53 -0.15 -10.93
CA GLY A 33 1.32 -1.03 -12.08
C GLY A 33 1.93 -2.42 -11.91
N ALA A 34 2.26 -2.83 -10.68
CA ALA A 34 2.64 -4.21 -10.43
C ALA A 34 1.40 -5.09 -10.62
N ASP A 35 1.53 -6.17 -11.41
CA ASP A 35 0.47 -7.16 -11.48
C ASP A 35 0.22 -7.70 -10.07
N THR A 36 -1.03 -7.59 -9.61
CA THR A 36 -1.51 -8.38 -8.48
C THR A 36 -1.26 -9.82 -8.86
N ARG A 37 -0.28 -10.47 -8.22
CA ARG A 37 -0.03 -11.88 -8.48
C ARG A 37 -1.32 -12.60 -8.08
N VAL A 38 -1.82 -13.48 -8.94
CA VAL A 38 -3.02 -14.33 -8.72
C VAL A 38 -3.07 -14.94 -7.31
N HIS A 39 -1.90 -15.17 -6.69
CA HIS A 39 -1.76 -15.60 -5.32
C HIS A 39 -2.31 -14.67 -4.22
N ASP A 40 -2.36 -13.35 -4.43
CA ASP A 40 -2.82 -12.39 -3.42
C ASP A 40 -4.34 -12.44 -3.19
N GLU A 41 -5.08 -12.86 -4.23
CA GLU A 41 -6.54 -13.05 -4.25
C GLU A 41 -6.95 -14.44 -3.78
N LEU A 42 -6.02 -15.38 -3.80
CA LEU A 42 -6.18 -16.72 -3.22
C LEU A 42 -5.86 -16.65 -1.72
N ASP A 43 -6.83 -16.29 -0.90
CA ASP A 43 -6.74 -16.53 0.54
C ASP A 43 -7.15 -17.97 0.93
N ASP A 44 -6.87 -18.35 2.18
CA ASP A 44 -7.08 -19.72 2.66
C ASP A 44 -8.57 -20.08 2.77
N GLU A 45 -9.42 -19.07 2.95
CA GLU A 45 -10.87 -19.23 2.94
C GLU A 45 -11.36 -19.60 1.53
N LEU A 46 -10.93 -18.86 0.51
CA LEU A 46 -11.29 -19.12 -0.88
C LEU A 46 -10.80 -20.49 -1.35
N ARG A 47 -9.58 -20.90 -0.96
CA ARG A 47 -9.05 -22.24 -1.25
C ARG A 47 -9.93 -23.34 -0.66
N THR A 48 -10.38 -23.15 0.58
CA THR A 48 -11.22 -24.12 1.29
C THR A 48 -12.60 -24.25 0.65
N GLN A 49 -13.21 -23.12 0.26
CA GLN A 49 -14.51 -23.12 -0.43
C GLN A 49 -14.41 -23.73 -1.84
N CYS A 50 -13.37 -23.43 -2.61
CA CYS A 50 -13.19 -24.04 -3.92
C CYS A 50 -12.99 -25.56 -3.81
N ALA A 51 -12.27 -26.03 -2.78
CA ALA A 51 -12.09 -27.44 -2.52
C ALA A 51 -13.41 -28.15 -2.17
N SER A 52 -14.29 -27.53 -1.38
CA SER A 52 -15.60 -28.13 -1.03
C SER A 52 -16.56 -28.20 -2.22
N LEU A 53 -16.38 -27.32 -3.21
CA LEU A 53 -17.18 -27.26 -4.43
C LEU A 53 -16.55 -28.03 -5.62
N GLY A 54 -15.34 -28.58 -5.46
CA GLY A 54 -14.61 -29.27 -6.53
C GLY A 54 -14.13 -28.34 -7.65
N LEU A 55 -13.96 -27.05 -7.37
CA LEU A 55 -13.53 -26.03 -8.33
C LEU A 55 -12.02 -25.82 -8.22
N ASP A 56 -11.36 -25.56 -9.35
CA ASP A 56 -9.97 -25.12 -9.38
C ASP A 56 -9.91 -23.61 -9.08
N PRO A 57 -9.38 -23.20 -7.91
CA PRO A 57 -9.37 -21.80 -7.51
C PRO A 57 -8.48 -20.94 -8.42
N VAL A 58 -7.43 -21.52 -9.03
CA VAL A 58 -6.57 -20.80 -9.97
C VAL A 58 -7.33 -20.48 -11.25
N ARG A 59 -8.13 -21.42 -11.76
CA ARG A 59 -8.96 -21.20 -12.96
C ARG A 59 -10.06 -20.17 -12.73
N LEU A 60 -10.70 -20.17 -11.57
CA LEU A 60 -11.71 -19.18 -11.20
C LEU A 60 -11.17 -17.74 -11.23
N VAL A 61 -10.00 -17.53 -10.62
CA VAL A 61 -9.34 -16.22 -10.60
C VAL A 61 -8.79 -15.85 -11.99
N SER A 62 -8.29 -16.83 -12.75
CA SER A 62 -7.74 -16.60 -14.08
C SER A 62 -8.80 -16.27 -15.14
N SER A 63 -10.03 -16.80 -15.02
CA SER A 63 -11.11 -16.48 -15.98
C SER A 63 -11.64 -15.06 -15.84
N ALA A 64 -11.48 -14.43 -14.67
CA ALA A 64 -11.79 -13.02 -14.46
C ALA A 64 -10.72 -12.09 -15.06
N ALA A 65 -9.46 -12.53 -15.17
CA ALA A 65 -8.35 -11.71 -15.65
C ALA A 65 -8.25 -11.56 -17.18
N GLY A 66 -9.24 -12.06 -17.94
CA GLY A 66 -9.16 -12.28 -19.39
C GLY A 66 -9.76 -11.18 -20.30
N SER A 67 -10.28 -10.10 -19.75
CA SER A 67 -10.73 -8.95 -20.54
C SER A 67 -9.86 -7.73 -20.22
N GLU A 68 -9.82 -6.73 -21.10
CA GLU A 68 -9.20 -5.42 -20.87
C GLU A 68 -10.03 -4.65 -19.83
N GLU A 69 -10.18 -5.29 -18.67
CA GLU A 69 -11.05 -4.92 -17.58
C GLU A 69 -10.37 -3.78 -16.84
N ILE A 70 -11.14 -2.72 -16.59
CA ILE A 70 -10.75 -1.65 -15.69
C ILE A 70 -10.25 -2.32 -14.41
N ARG A 71 -8.96 -2.19 -14.11
CA ARG A 71 -8.39 -2.74 -12.87
C ARG A 71 -9.04 -1.98 -11.71
N ILE A 72 -10.05 -2.55 -11.08
CA ILE A 72 -10.73 -1.93 -9.94
C ILE A 72 -10.05 -2.45 -8.67
N PHE A 73 -9.45 -1.55 -7.90
CA PHE A 73 -8.91 -1.87 -6.58
C PHE A 73 -9.85 -1.37 -5.48
N GLU A 74 -10.36 -2.29 -4.66
CA GLU A 74 -11.20 -1.95 -3.51
C GLU A 74 -10.34 -1.43 -2.34
N LEU A 75 -10.39 -0.12 -2.14
CA LEU A 75 -9.72 0.60 -1.07
C LEU A 75 -10.65 0.84 0.13
N TRP A 76 -10.14 0.63 1.35
CA TRP A 76 -10.89 0.92 2.56
C TRP A 76 -10.97 2.44 2.83
N PRO A 77 -12.13 2.97 3.30
CA PRO A 77 -12.31 4.41 3.51
C PRO A 77 -11.25 5.07 4.38
N GLU A 78 -10.77 4.39 5.42
CA GLU A 78 -9.72 4.91 6.31
C GLU A 78 -8.32 5.05 5.67
N HIS A 79 -8.14 4.50 4.46
CA HIS A 79 -6.89 4.55 3.70
C HIS A 79 -6.95 5.50 2.51
N GLN A 80 -8.11 6.14 2.27
CA GLN A 80 -8.31 7.04 1.14
C GLN A 80 -7.31 8.20 1.14
N GLU A 81 -7.15 8.91 2.27
CA GLU A 81 -6.22 10.04 2.39
C GLU A 81 -4.77 9.64 2.09
N ALA A 82 -4.32 8.49 2.61
CA ALA A 82 -2.96 7.99 2.34
C ALA A 82 -2.78 7.55 0.90
N PHE A 83 -3.79 6.91 0.31
CA PHE A 83 -3.77 6.53 -1.09
C PHE A 83 -3.68 7.75 -2.02
N GLU A 84 -4.47 8.79 -1.78
CA GLU A 84 -4.45 10.01 -2.58
C GLU A 84 -3.07 10.69 -2.52
N VAL A 85 -2.48 10.79 -1.33
CA VAL A 85 -1.13 11.34 -1.16
C VAL A 85 -0.09 10.46 -1.86
N PHE A 86 -0.16 9.13 -1.70
CA PHE A 86 0.77 8.20 -2.36
C PHE A 86 0.66 8.31 -3.89
N HIS A 87 -0.57 8.35 -4.42
CA HIS A 87 -0.82 8.44 -5.85
C HIS A 87 -0.31 9.76 -6.45
N ALA A 88 -0.45 10.87 -5.70
CA ALA A 88 0.13 12.16 -6.08
C ALA A 88 1.67 12.14 -6.10
N CYS A 89 2.28 11.37 -5.19
CA CYS A 89 3.74 11.23 -5.08
C CYS A 89 4.32 10.01 -5.82
N ARG A 90 3.53 9.26 -6.61
CA ARG A 90 3.94 7.96 -7.16
C ARG A 90 5.20 7.99 -8.04
N THR A 91 5.53 9.16 -8.61
CA THR A 91 6.73 9.38 -9.43
C THR A 91 7.86 10.08 -8.69
N GLN A 92 7.66 10.44 -7.41
CA GLN A 92 8.58 11.25 -6.61
C GLN A 92 9.41 10.37 -5.70
N TRP A 93 10.34 9.62 -6.29
CA TRP A 93 11.24 8.72 -5.59
C TRP A 93 12.65 9.28 -5.50
N ARG A 94 13.31 9.04 -4.37
CA ARG A 94 14.75 9.21 -4.24
C ARG A 94 15.44 8.02 -4.86
N VAL A 95 16.14 8.27 -5.97
CA VAL A 95 16.87 7.26 -6.72
C VAL A 95 18.37 7.46 -6.51
N VAL A 96 19.09 6.38 -6.21
CA VAL A 96 20.55 6.36 -6.27
C VAL A 96 20.99 5.58 -7.49
N ALA A 97 21.90 6.17 -8.26
CA ALA A 97 22.55 5.54 -9.40
C ALA A 97 23.98 5.15 -9.03
N GLY A 98 24.41 3.97 -9.45
CA GLY A 98 25.76 3.47 -9.26
C GLY A 98 26.15 2.47 -10.35
N PRO A 99 27.38 1.92 -10.28
CA PRO A 99 27.90 1.04 -11.33
C PRO A 99 27.05 -0.20 -11.64
N ALA A 100 26.26 -0.69 -10.67
CA ALA A 100 25.40 -1.86 -10.83
C ALA A 100 23.92 -1.51 -11.12
N GLY A 101 23.59 -0.24 -11.42
CA GLY A 101 22.25 0.19 -11.82
C GLY A 101 21.68 1.36 -11.01
N THR A 102 20.36 1.45 -10.99
CA THR A 102 19.59 2.45 -10.23
C THR A 102 18.71 1.77 -9.20
N TRP A 103 18.66 2.30 -7.99
CA TRP A 103 17.83 1.78 -6.91
C TRP A 103 16.96 2.88 -6.30
N HIS A 104 15.69 2.56 -6.11
CA HIS A 104 14.74 3.40 -5.41
C HIS A 104 14.90 3.18 -3.90
N GLN A 105 15.28 4.24 -3.17
CA GLN A 105 15.49 4.16 -1.71
C GLN A 105 14.23 4.46 -0.90
N GLY A 106 13.31 5.25 -1.46
CA GLY A 106 12.13 5.72 -0.76
C GLY A 106 11.49 6.92 -1.45
N LEU A 107 10.33 7.34 -0.96
CA LEU A 107 9.64 8.55 -1.40
C LEU A 107 10.42 9.79 -0.96
N ASP A 108 10.33 10.86 -1.73
CA ASP A 108 10.77 12.16 -1.23
C ASP A 108 9.73 12.72 -0.25
N PHE A 109 10.03 12.65 1.05
CA PHE A 109 9.13 13.18 2.07
C PHE A 109 8.92 14.70 1.98
N GLY A 110 9.82 15.45 1.33
CA GLY A 110 9.56 16.84 1.00
C GLY A 110 8.39 17.00 0.03
N ALA A 111 8.31 16.14 -0.99
CA ALA A 111 7.19 16.07 -1.92
C ALA A 111 5.90 15.57 -1.24
N VAL A 112 6.02 14.60 -0.32
CA VAL A 112 4.89 14.12 0.50
C VAL A 112 4.28 15.26 1.32
N ASP A 113 5.12 16.05 2.00
CA ASP A 113 4.68 17.22 2.76
C ASP A 113 3.97 18.25 1.88
N VAL A 114 4.46 18.47 0.65
CA VAL A 114 3.79 19.33 -0.34
C VAL A 114 2.43 18.73 -0.72
N ALA A 115 2.36 17.44 -1.03
CA ALA A 115 1.12 16.78 -1.42
C ALA A 115 0.08 16.82 -0.30
N MET A 116 0.45 16.52 0.95
CA MET A 116 -0.46 16.62 2.10
C MET A 116 -1.04 18.02 2.27
N ARG A 117 -0.25 19.08 2.04
CA ARG A 117 -0.73 20.46 2.08
C ARG A 117 -1.67 20.77 0.93
N ARG A 118 -1.36 20.32 -0.29
CA ARG A 118 -2.17 20.58 -1.50
C ARG A 118 -3.50 19.84 -1.49
N LEU A 119 -3.53 18.63 -0.94
CA LEU A 119 -4.73 17.82 -0.76
C LEU A 119 -5.54 18.22 0.48
N GLY A 120 -5.06 19.16 1.29
CA GLY A 120 -5.80 19.66 2.46
C GLY A 120 -5.88 18.67 3.63
N ILE A 121 -4.90 17.77 3.78
CA ILE A 121 -4.91 16.77 4.85
C ILE A 121 -4.91 17.46 6.22
N PRO A 122 -5.93 17.23 7.08
CA PRO A 122 -6.04 17.89 8.37
C PRO A 122 -4.85 17.59 9.27
N ARG A 123 -4.35 18.58 10.03
CA ARG A 123 -3.20 18.40 10.94
C ARG A 123 -3.35 17.23 11.91
N ALA A 124 -4.56 16.98 12.39
CA ALA A 124 -4.86 15.84 13.26
C ALA A 124 -4.69 14.47 12.58
N ARG A 125 -4.83 14.42 11.25
CA ARG A 125 -4.73 13.20 10.42
C ARG A 125 -3.33 13.00 9.83
N GLN A 126 -2.55 14.06 9.63
CA GLN A 126 -1.23 14.01 8.98
C GLN A 126 -0.31 12.93 9.54
N ARG A 127 -0.26 12.76 10.88
CA ARG A 127 0.57 11.71 11.50
C ARG A 127 0.12 10.31 11.08
N GLU A 128 -1.19 10.06 11.06
CA GLU A 128 -1.73 8.74 10.66
C GLU A 128 -1.49 8.47 9.18
N VAL A 129 -1.78 9.46 8.33
CA VAL A 129 -1.56 9.39 6.88
C VAL A 129 -0.09 9.13 6.57
N PHE A 130 0.83 9.81 7.25
CA PHE A 130 2.26 9.59 7.09
C PHE A 130 2.68 8.15 7.46
N LEU A 131 2.16 7.61 8.56
CA LEU A 131 2.44 6.23 8.96
C LEU A 131 1.87 5.21 7.97
N GLN A 132 0.69 5.48 7.38
CA GLN A 132 0.13 4.64 6.32
C GLN A 132 0.98 4.71 5.04
N LEU A 133 1.50 5.89 4.69
CA LEU A 133 2.42 6.07 3.56
C LEU A 133 3.71 5.28 3.71
N GLN A 134 4.27 5.19 4.91
CA GLN A 134 5.47 4.35 5.12
C GLN A 134 5.21 2.87 4.81
N VAL A 135 4.00 2.36 5.09
CA VAL A 135 3.62 0.99 4.71
C VAL A 135 3.55 0.83 3.18
N MET A 136 3.07 1.86 2.48
CA MET A 136 2.99 1.87 1.01
C MET A 136 4.36 2.05 0.36
N GLU A 137 5.24 2.87 0.97
CA GLU A 137 6.63 3.07 0.57
C GLU A 137 7.42 1.77 0.65
N ASP A 138 7.37 1.05 1.78
CA ASP A 138 8.04 -0.24 1.95
C ASP A 138 7.69 -1.23 0.82
N GLU A 139 6.41 -1.27 0.44
CA GLU A 139 5.94 -2.09 -0.67
C GLU A 139 6.41 -1.53 -2.02
N GLY A 140 6.37 -0.22 -2.20
CA GLY A 140 6.83 0.42 -3.43
C GLY A 140 8.33 0.22 -3.70
N ILE A 141 9.17 0.24 -2.65
CA ILE A 141 10.59 -0.13 -2.73
C ILE A 141 10.72 -1.57 -3.22
N SER A 142 9.90 -2.47 -2.68
CA SER A 142 9.93 -3.89 -3.06
C SER A 142 9.49 -4.09 -4.51
N VAL A 143 8.51 -3.34 -5.00
CA VAL A 143 7.99 -3.40 -6.37
C VAL A 143 8.96 -2.80 -7.39
N LEU A 144 9.50 -1.60 -7.11
CA LEU A 144 10.31 -0.84 -8.06
C LEU A 144 11.76 -1.35 -8.18
N ASN A 145 12.19 -2.18 -7.24
CA ASN A 145 13.52 -2.80 -7.24
C ASN A 145 13.46 -4.33 -7.44
N ALA A 146 12.28 -4.88 -7.78
CA ALA A 146 12.12 -6.29 -8.15
C ALA A 146 12.72 -6.58 -9.52
#